data_AF-A0A6L8G7Y9-F1
#
_entry.id   AF-A0A6L8G7Y9-F1
#
_cell.length_a   1.000
_cell.length_b   1.000
_cell.length_c   1.000
_cell.angle_alpha   90.00
_cell.angle_beta   90.00
_cell.angle_gamma   90.00
#
_symmetry.space_group_name_H-M   'P 1'
#
loop_
_entity.id
_entity.type
_entity.pdbx_description
1 polymer ?
#
loop_
_entity_poly.entity_id
_entity_poly.type
_entity_poly.pdbx_seq_one_letter_code
_entity_poly.pdbx_strand_id
1 'polypeptide(L)'
;ERWTGKDGRPAEATEWHRVVVYGPTVAAVGTMLRKGDAVLVEGRIATRAYRDKEGATRTVTEIVVAGPQGTVNVLSPRRGEDGG
;
A
#
# COMPACT_ATOMS: atom_id res chain seq x y z
N GLU A 1 -7.46 11.15 4.46
CA GLU A 1 -7.26 12.40 5.23
C GLU A 1 -8.62 13.03 5.54
N ARG A 2 -8.80 13.65 6.71
CA ARG A 2 -10.00 14.42 7.05
C ARG A 2 -9.59 15.86 7.35
N TRP A 3 -10.20 16.83 6.67
CA TRP A 3 -9.92 18.26 6.87
C TRP A 3 -11.22 19.06 6.79
N THR A 4 -11.17 20.34 7.18
CA THR A 4 -12.28 21.27 7.00
C THR A 4 -12.08 22.04 5.69
N GLY A 5 -13.04 21.95 4.78
CA GLY A 5 -13.05 22.67 3.52
C GLY A 5 -13.12 24.19 3.71
N LYS A 6 -12.80 24.94 2.65
CA LYS A 6 -12.86 26.41 2.66
C LYS A 6 -14.28 26.96 2.92
N ASP A 7 -15.29 26.13 2.70
CA ASP A 7 -16.71 26.39 2.97
C ASP A 7 -17.14 26.02 4.42
N GLY A 8 -16.20 25.59 5.26
CA GLY A 8 -16.43 25.21 6.65
C GLY A 8 -16.97 23.79 6.85
N ARG A 9 -17.09 22.98 5.79
CA ARG A 9 -17.64 21.62 5.88
C ARG A 9 -16.53 20.59 6.08
N PRO A 10 -16.78 19.49 6.83
CA PRO A 10 -15.83 18.39 6.90
C PRO A 10 -15.72 17.69 5.54
N ALA A 11 -14.50 17.41 5.13
CA ALA A 11 -14.16 16.71 3.90
C ALA A 11 -13.27 15.49 4.21
N GLU A 12 -13.38 14.46 3.38
CA GLU A 12 -12.61 13.23 3.48
C GLU A 12 -12.05 12.84 2.11
N ALA A 13 -10.80 12.38 2.07
CA ALA A 13 -10.14 11.87 0.88
C ALA A 13 -9.54 10.49 1.16
N THR A 14 -9.75 9.58 0.20
CA THR A 14 -9.15 8.24 0.17
C THR A 14 -8.21 8.15 -1.02
N GLU A 15 -6.97 7.72 -0.75
CA GLU A 15 -5.96 7.50 -1.78
C GLU A 15 -5.61 6.02 -1.88
N TRP A 16 -5.37 5.57 -3.11
CA TRP A 16 -5.03 4.18 -3.41
C TRP A 16 -3.60 4.11 -3.93
N HIS A 17 -2.76 3.39 -3.21
CA HIS A 17 -1.35 3.23 -3.53
C HIS A 17 -1.09 1.80 -4.03
N ARG A 18 -0.41 1.68 -5.16
CA ARG A 18 0.06 0.38 -5.65
C ARG A 18 1.39 0.04 -4.99
N VAL A 19 1.40 -0.98 -4.13
CA VAL A 19 2.60 -1.50 -3.48
C VAL A 19 3.07 -2.75 -4.22
N VAL A 20 4.37 -2.81 -4.53
CA VAL A 20 5.01 -3.94 -5.23
C VAL A 20 6.14 -4.47 -4.37
N VAL A 21 6.04 -5.72 -3.94
CA VAL A 21 7.02 -6.38 -3.07
C VAL A 21 7.83 -7.37 -3.90
N TYR A 22 9.16 -7.36 -3.75
CA TYR A 22 10.08 -8.28 -4.41
C TYR A 22 10.96 -9.04 -3.41
N GLY A 23 11.51 -10.17 -3.85
CA GLY A 23 12.53 -10.92 -3.12
C GLY A 23 12.00 -11.73 -1.93
N PRO A 24 12.85 -12.07 -0.95
CA PRO A 24 12.49 -12.96 0.15
C PRO A 24 11.31 -12.48 0.99
N THR A 25 11.09 -11.16 1.07
CA THR A 25 10.00 -10.53 1.83
C THR A 25 8.61 -10.91 1.31
N VAL A 26 8.48 -11.34 0.05
CA VAL A 26 7.19 -11.73 -0.57
C VAL A 26 6.54 -12.89 0.18
N ALA A 27 7.31 -13.91 0.55
CA ALA A 27 6.76 -15.09 1.21
C ALA A 27 6.20 -14.76 2.61
N ALA A 28 6.89 -13.89 3.36
CA ALA A 28 6.43 -13.43 4.66
C ALA A 28 5.16 -12.58 4.54
N VAL A 29 5.15 -11.59 3.64
CA VAL A 29 3.99 -10.72 3.42
C VAL A 29 2.76 -11.51 2.95
N GLY A 30 2.95 -12.47 2.05
CA GLY A 30 1.85 -13.30 1.53
C GLY A 30 1.18 -14.19 2.57
N THR A 31 1.88 -14.57 3.64
CA THR A 31 1.30 -15.37 4.75
C THR A 31 0.75 -14.51 5.87
N MET A 32 1.29 -13.30 6.06
CA MET A 32 0.93 -12.42 7.18
C MET A 32 -0.26 -11.50 6.88
N LEU A 33 -0.45 -11.05 5.64
CA LEU A 33 -1.48 -10.07 5.30
C LEU A 33 -2.82 -10.70 4.90
N ARG A 34 -3.90 -10.04 5.32
CA ARG A 34 -5.28 -10.32 4.92
C ARG A 34 -5.96 -9.01 4.51
N LYS A 35 -7.08 -9.14 3.80
CA LYS A 35 -7.90 -7.98 3.43
C LYS A 35 -8.38 -7.26 4.69
N GLY A 36 -8.13 -5.95 4.76
CA GLY A 36 -8.55 -5.09 5.85
C GLY A 36 -7.48 -4.84 6.91
N ASP A 37 -6.33 -5.50 6.83
CA ASP A 37 -5.23 -5.25 7.77
C ASP A 37 -4.68 -3.84 7.58
N ALA A 38 -4.46 -3.15 8.70
CA ALA A 38 -3.72 -1.90 8.72
C ALA A 38 -2.23 -2.22 8.64
N VAL A 39 -1.50 -1.56 7.75
CA VAL A 39 -0.08 -1.82 7.50
C VAL A 39 0.73 -0.53 7.44
N LEU A 40 1.98 -0.62 7.89
CA LEU A 40 3.05 0.33 7.58
C LEU A 40 3.87 -0.23 6.42
N VAL A 41 4.11 0.60 5.40
CA VAL A 41 4.89 0.23 4.21
C VAL A 41 6.02 1.23 4.04
N GLU A 42 7.25 0.74 3.99
CA GLU A 42 8.43 1.54 3.65
C GLU A 42 9.05 0.98 2.37
N GLY A 43 9.30 1.86 1.41
CA GLY A 43 9.85 1.51 0.13
C GLY A 43 10.17 2.75 -0.69
N ARG A 44 10.70 2.54 -1.90
CA ARG A 44 11.01 3.64 -2.82
C ARG A 44 9.83 3.92 -3.75
N ILE A 45 9.58 5.18 -4.07
CA ILE A 45 8.65 5.55 -5.14
C ILE A 45 9.34 5.31 -6.48
N ALA A 46 8.66 4.60 -7.38
CA ALA A 46 9.13 4.37 -8.73
C ALA A 46 8.03 4.66 -9.74
N THR A 47 8.37 5.37 -10.81
CA THR A 47 7.49 5.62 -11.95
C THR A 47 8.03 4.88 -13.16
N ARG A 48 7.18 4.10 -13.83
CA ARG A 48 7.56 3.37 -15.05
C ARG A 48 6.50 3.49 -16.13
N ALA A 49 6.94 3.43 -17.37
CA ALA A 49 6.07 3.34 -18.54
C ALA A 49 6.03 1.89 -19.06
N TYR A 50 4.85 1.42 -19.48
CA TYR A 50 4.70 0.14 -20.17
C TYR A 50 3.66 0.26 -21.29
N ARG A 51 3.72 -0.64 -22.27
CA ARG A 51 2.73 -0.73 -23.35
C ARG A 51 1.62 -1.70 -22.94
N ASP A 52 0.36 -1.26 -22.99
CA ASP A 52 -0.79 -2.12 -22.73
C ASP A 52 -1.12 -3.02 -23.93
N LYS A 53 -2.15 -3.86 -23.80
CA LYS A 53 -2.52 -4.86 -24.82
C LYS A 53 -3.05 -4.19 -26.09
N GLU A 54 -3.59 -2.98 -25.96
CA GLU A 54 -4.14 -2.15 -27.01
C GLU A 54 -3.04 -1.30 -27.71
N GLY A 55 -1.79 -1.39 -27.24
CA GLY A 55 -0.63 -0.71 -27.83
C GLY A 55 -0.35 0.69 -27.29
N ALA A 56 -1.16 1.19 -26.35
CA ALA A 56 -0.99 2.49 -25.73
C ALA A 56 0.08 2.46 -24.62
N THR A 57 0.84 3.55 -24.51
CA THR A 57 1.80 3.72 -23.41
C THR A 57 1.06 4.18 -22.15
N ARG A 58 1.28 3.48 -21.04
CA ARG A 58 0.74 3.80 -19.72
C ARG A 58 1.86 4.08 -18.75
N THR A 59 1.71 5.15 -17.97
CA THR A 59 2.62 5.49 -16.86
C THR A 59 1.97 5.05 -15.56
N VAL A 60 2.73 4.39 -14.70
CA VAL A 60 2.29 3.99 -13.35
C VAL A 60 3.33 4.40 -12.33
N THR A 61 2.87 4.90 -11.19
CA THR A 61 3.68 5.18 -10.01
C THR A 61 3.38 4.16 -8.93
N GLU A 62 4.41 3.57 -8.36
CA GLU A 62 4.34 2.43 -7.46
C GLU A 62 5.27 2.65 -6.26
N ILE A 63 4.90 2.07 -5.11
CA ILE A 63 5.79 1.95 -3.95
C ILE A 63 6.46 0.58 -4.04
N VAL A 64 7.76 0.57 -4.29
CA VAL A 64 8.55 -0.65 -4.46
C VAL A 64 9.28 -1.00 -3.17
N VAL A 65 8.92 -2.16 -2.60
CA VAL A 65 9.51 -2.73 -1.39
C VAL A 65 10.49 -3.83 -1.79
N ALA A 66 11.79 -3.54 -1.70
CA ALA A 66 12.85 -4.48 -2.08
C ALA A 66 14.15 -4.22 -1.31
N GLY A 67 14.92 -5.28 -1.07
CA GLY A 67 16.22 -5.20 -0.42
C GLY A 67 16.15 -4.79 1.06
N PRO A 68 17.27 -4.40 1.67
CA PRO A 68 17.37 -4.18 3.11
C PRO A 68 16.63 -2.93 3.63
N GLN A 69 16.17 -2.03 2.74
CA GLN A 69 15.45 -0.81 3.11
C GLN A 69 13.94 -0.89 2.89
N GLY A 70 13.42 -2.01 2.40
CA GLY A 70 11.99 -2.20 2.17
C GLY A 70 11.34 -3.02 3.27
N THR A 71 10.30 -2.49 3.91
CA THR A 71 9.55 -3.19 4.97
C THR A 71 8.04 -3.14 4.75
N VAL A 72 7.34 -4.17 5.26
CA VAL A 72 5.89 -4.19 5.40
C VAL A 72 5.57 -4.75 6.78
N ASN A 73 4.92 -3.96 7.62
CA ASN A 73 4.58 -4.33 8.99
C ASN A 73 3.07 -4.23 9.20
N VAL A 74 2.47 -5.24 9.85
CA VAL A 74 1.06 -5.19 10.25
C VAL A 74 0.94 -4.36 11.53
N LEU A 75 0.03 -3.40 11.52
CA LEU A 75 -0.25 -2.50 12.64
C LEU A 75 -1.48 -2.94 13.46
N SER A 76 -2.34 -3.78 12.89
CA SER A 76 -3.50 -4.32 13.61
C SER A 76 -3.06 -5.25 14.74
N PRO A 77 -3.70 -5.19 15.92
CA PRO A 77 -3.45 -6.18 16.98
C PRO A 77 -3.70 -7.57 16.40
N ARG A 78 -2.78 -8.51 16.67
CA ARG A 78 -2.95 -9.91 16.25
C ARG A 78 -4.29 -10.37 16.81
N ARG A 79 -5.25 -10.67 15.94
CA ARG A 79 -6.59 -11.10 16.33
C ARG A 79 -6.45 -12.33 17.24
N GLY A 80 -6.65 -12.11 18.54
CA GLY A 80 -6.36 -13.08 19.58
C GLY A 80 -6.53 -12.52 20.99
N GLU A 81 -7.52 -11.64 21.22
CA GLU A 81 -8.13 -11.38 22.54
C GLU A 81 -9.29 -10.39 22.35
N ASP A 82 -10.35 -10.83 21.68
CA ASP A 82 -11.68 -10.23 21.86
C ASP A 82 -12.63 -11.42 22.05
N GLY A 83 -12.90 -11.70 23.33
CA GLY A 83 -13.92 -12.63 23.76
C GLY A 83 -15.31 -12.23 23.25
N GLY A 84 -16.20 -13.22 23.18
CA GLY A 84 -17.58 -13.04 22.74
C GLY A 84 -18.45 -12.21 23.67
#